data_AF-A0A965GNW8-F1
#
_entry.id   AF-A0A965GNW8-F1
#
_cell.length_a   1.000
_cell.length_b   1.000
_cell.length_c   1.000
_cell.angle_alpha   90.00
_cell.angle_beta   90.00
_cell.angle_gamma   90.00
#
_symmetry.space_group_name_H-M   'P 1'
#
loop_
_entity.id
_entity.type
_entity.pdbx_description
1 polymer ?
#
loop_
_entity_poly.entity_id
_entity_poly.type
_entity_poly.pdbx_seq_one_letter_code
_entity_poly.pdbx_strand_id
1 'polypeptide(L)'
;MAIPYRDRFAEIIATAGGTVEDERYVTRPGVIVMNVTEPTLEAERLADVIGLDHDLDGNAWVAALDGRITYLSFPASDDRTGKEYLRAIVEDRGHTSVTARGYASVLFAGISLEDSIELIAGRAGRSARLTSSDTNAQNDTLYCLHGTPEQRAAQRAFVEAVLAIISEHSRRKLLEWHEMMHRYGIEVRGVPYPSQRWEDIPEDAERRLRDARGNALGVLVDNSELVVPGTEVAAARDHLRLVEHLCRATFYWFSADGTIARKTYEGRARGYLDLRDGEADGWWDDRFRMEGTGETPSAWRERTGSKVSARDHVIAQIIAEHVQTRPRDFQFSGIVPGRPVDFRRLVLDDLEEHPFYARESVRRFGLLGMFRHVANMGVHFRAP
;
A
#
# COMPACT_ATOMS: atom_id res chain seq x y z
N MET A 1 -14.14 3.18 19.70
CA MET A 1 -13.02 2.44 19.09
C MET A 1 -13.19 2.59 17.59
N ALA A 2 -12.22 3.18 16.88
CA ALA A 2 -12.28 3.27 15.43
C ALA A 2 -12.19 1.86 14.85
N ILE A 3 -13.14 1.50 13.98
CA ILE A 3 -13.06 0.25 13.22
C ILE A 3 -11.84 0.37 12.29
N PRO A 4 -10.89 -0.59 12.28
CA PRO A 4 -9.77 -0.60 11.35
C PRO A 4 -10.25 -0.42 9.91
N TYR A 5 -9.55 0.42 9.12
CA TYR A 5 -9.94 0.73 7.75
C TYR A 5 -10.13 -0.53 6.88
N ARG A 6 -9.35 -1.59 7.13
CA ARG A 6 -9.46 -2.89 6.45
C ARG A 6 -10.82 -3.53 6.62
N ASP A 7 -11.36 -3.53 7.83
CA ASP A 7 -12.66 -4.15 8.12
C ASP A 7 -13.77 -3.43 7.36
N ARG A 8 -13.67 -2.09 7.26
CA ARG A 8 -14.58 -1.29 6.43
C ARG A 8 -14.44 -1.60 4.94
N PHE A 9 -13.23 -1.79 4.43
CA PHE A 9 -13.06 -2.23 3.05
C PHE A 9 -13.66 -3.60 2.79
N ALA A 10 -13.45 -4.55 3.70
CA ALA A 10 -14.05 -5.88 3.59
C ALA A 10 -15.59 -5.79 3.58
N GLU A 11 -16.17 -4.92 4.40
CA GLU A 11 -17.62 -4.66 4.45
C GLU A 11 -18.17 -4.02 3.15
N ILE A 12 -17.45 -3.04 2.59
CA ILE A 12 -17.77 -2.43 1.29
C ILE A 12 -17.72 -3.49 0.18
N ILE A 13 -16.66 -4.31 0.14
CA ILE A 13 -16.50 -5.38 -0.84
C ILE A 13 -17.64 -6.40 -0.70
N ALA A 14 -17.96 -6.82 0.52
CA ALA A 14 -19.04 -7.77 0.77
C ALA A 14 -20.42 -7.20 0.38
N THR A 15 -20.67 -5.93 0.66
CA THR A 15 -21.92 -5.23 0.29
C THR A 15 -22.04 -5.09 -1.23
N ALA A 16 -20.91 -4.90 -1.91
CA ALA A 16 -20.83 -4.97 -3.37
C ALA A 16 -20.93 -6.39 -3.92
N GLY A 17 -21.23 -7.36 -3.06
CA GLY A 17 -21.36 -8.74 -3.41
C GLY A 17 -20.03 -9.32 -3.86
N GLY A 18 -18.89 -8.88 -3.32
CA GLY A 18 -17.58 -9.52 -3.43
C GLY A 18 -17.30 -10.48 -2.26
N THR A 19 -16.08 -10.98 -2.17
CA THR A 19 -15.64 -11.92 -1.12
C THR A 19 -14.23 -11.58 -0.65
N VAL A 20 -14.05 -11.46 0.66
CA VAL A 20 -12.74 -11.35 1.32
C VAL A 20 -12.54 -12.57 2.22
N GLU A 21 -11.47 -13.32 1.97
CA GLU A 21 -11.05 -14.48 2.75
C GLU A 21 -9.96 -14.09 3.75
N ASP A 22 -10.02 -14.68 4.94
CA ASP A 22 -9.03 -14.51 6.02
C ASP A 22 -8.73 -13.05 6.35
N GLU A 23 -9.75 -12.20 6.23
CA GLU A 23 -9.70 -10.76 6.50
C GLU A 23 -8.69 -9.98 5.64
N ARG A 24 -8.08 -10.61 4.62
CA ARG A 24 -6.91 -10.05 3.93
C ARG A 24 -6.90 -10.24 2.42
N TYR A 25 -7.56 -11.28 1.93
CA TYR A 25 -7.49 -11.67 0.53
C TYR A 25 -8.82 -11.47 -0.18
N VAL A 26 -8.86 -10.54 -1.13
CA VAL A 26 -10.02 -10.41 -2.02
C VAL A 26 -9.95 -11.54 -3.04
N THR A 27 -10.85 -12.51 -2.90
CA THR A 27 -10.96 -13.64 -3.84
C THR A 27 -12.04 -13.43 -4.88
N ARG A 28 -12.91 -12.43 -4.67
CA ARG A 28 -13.91 -12.00 -5.64
C ARG A 28 -14.18 -10.50 -5.49
N PRO A 29 -13.97 -9.69 -6.53
CA PRO A 29 -14.35 -8.29 -6.49
C PRO A 29 -15.87 -8.13 -6.40
N GLY A 30 -16.32 -7.01 -5.84
CA GLY A 30 -17.72 -6.61 -5.81
C GLY A 30 -18.02 -5.54 -6.86
N VAL A 31 -19.27 -5.50 -7.32
CA VAL A 31 -19.75 -4.48 -8.27
C VAL A 31 -21.12 -3.99 -7.86
N ILE A 32 -21.28 -2.67 -7.71
CA ILE A 32 -22.58 -2.02 -7.46
C ILE A 32 -22.84 -0.99 -8.55
N VAL A 33 -24.03 -1.04 -9.14
CA VAL A 33 -24.55 0.12 -9.89
C VAL A 33 -25.01 1.13 -8.85
N MET A 34 -24.32 2.25 -8.72
CA MET A 34 -24.56 3.25 -7.68
C MET A 34 -25.80 4.08 -7.97
N ASN A 35 -25.95 4.51 -9.22
CA ASN A 35 -27.12 5.23 -9.68
C ASN A 35 -27.34 5.02 -11.18
N VAL A 36 -28.59 5.17 -11.60
CA VAL A 36 -28.99 5.41 -12.99
C VAL A 36 -30.07 6.48 -12.90
N THR A 37 -29.69 7.75 -13.06
CA THR A 37 -30.48 8.96 -12.72
C THR A 37 -30.83 9.16 -11.23
N GLU A 38 -31.10 8.08 -10.49
CA GLU A 38 -31.34 8.06 -9.04
C GLU A 38 -30.50 6.96 -8.37
N PRO A 39 -30.18 7.07 -7.06
CA PRO A 39 -29.51 6.02 -6.30
C PRO A 39 -30.23 4.66 -6.37
N THR A 40 -29.47 3.57 -6.41
CA THR A 40 -30.01 2.21 -6.29
C THR A 40 -30.15 1.79 -4.83
N LEU A 41 -30.97 0.77 -4.56
CA LEU A 41 -31.11 0.20 -3.22
C LEU A 41 -29.78 -0.36 -2.69
N GLU A 42 -28.95 -0.91 -3.58
CA GLU A 42 -27.60 -1.37 -3.26
C GLU A 42 -26.68 -0.22 -2.84
N ALA A 43 -26.80 0.94 -3.48
CA ALA A 43 -26.08 2.14 -3.09
C ALA A 43 -26.56 2.66 -1.72
N GLU A 44 -27.86 2.65 -1.45
CA GLU A 44 -28.43 3.05 -0.15
C GLU A 44 -27.91 2.17 0.99
N ARG A 45 -27.86 0.85 0.77
CA ARG A 45 -27.25 -0.09 1.74
C ARG A 45 -25.77 0.19 1.96
N LEU A 46 -25.04 0.53 0.90
CA LEU A 46 -23.64 0.92 1.02
C LEU A 46 -23.49 2.22 1.82
N ALA A 47 -24.37 3.19 1.61
CA ALA A 47 -24.40 4.43 2.38
C ALA A 47 -24.65 4.16 3.87
N ASP A 48 -25.54 3.24 4.23
CA ASP A 48 -25.73 2.82 5.63
C ASP A 48 -24.45 2.24 6.24
N VAL A 49 -23.78 1.36 5.49
CA VAL A 49 -22.50 0.72 5.90
C VAL A 49 -21.43 1.78 6.19
N ILE A 50 -21.32 2.78 5.32
CA ILE A 50 -20.34 3.86 5.49
C ILE A 50 -20.85 5.00 6.38
N GLY A 51 -22.08 4.90 6.89
CA GLY A 51 -22.75 5.86 7.77
C GLY A 51 -23.01 7.24 7.13
N LEU A 52 -23.35 7.28 5.85
CA LEU A 52 -23.72 8.52 5.18
C LEU A 52 -25.19 8.86 5.47
N ASP A 53 -25.44 10.12 5.86
CA ASP A 53 -26.79 10.63 6.07
C ASP A 53 -27.62 10.65 4.76
N HIS A 54 -28.89 10.27 4.86
CA HIS A 54 -29.85 10.24 3.74
C HIS A 54 -30.60 11.57 3.51
N ASP A 55 -30.16 12.65 4.16
CA ASP A 55 -30.80 13.97 4.09
C ASP A 55 -30.37 14.80 2.87
N LEU A 56 -29.45 14.27 2.05
CA LEU A 56 -28.97 14.85 0.81
C LEU A 56 -29.84 14.46 -0.39
N ASP A 57 -30.02 15.38 -1.34
CA ASP A 57 -30.80 15.12 -2.54
C ASP A 57 -29.95 14.52 -3.67
N GLY A 58 -30.44 13.45 -4.29
CA GLY A 58 -29.94 12.86 -5.55
C GLY A 58 -28.43 12.93 -5.76
N ASN A 59 -27.97 13.93 -6.52
CA ASN A 59 -26.56 14.10 -6.88
C ASN A 59 -25.66 14.51 -5.72
N ALA A 60 -26.15 15.30 -4.77
CA ALA A 60 -25.37 15.70 -3.59
C ALA A 60 -25.09 14.48 -2.71
N TRP A 61 -26.05 13.56 -2.61
CA TRP A 61 -25.91 12.31 -1.89
C TRP A 61 -24.84 11.41 -2.55
N VAL A 62 -24.92 11.22 -3.87
CA VAL A 62 -23.91 10.44 -4.62
C VAL A 62 -22.51 11.07 -4.50
N ALA A 63 -22.41 12.39 -4.58
CA ALA A 63 -21.15 13.11 -4.44
C ALA A 63 -20.54 12.94 -3.04
N ALA A 64 -21.37 12.96 -1.99
CA ALA A 64 -20.93 12.72 -0.62
C ALA A 64 -20.49 11.27 -0.42
N LEU A 65 -21.22 10.31 -0.99
CA LEU A 65 -20.86 8.89 -1.01
C LEU A 65 -19.51 8.65 -1.70
N ASP A 66 -19.34 9.18 -2.92
CA ASP A 66 -18.09 9.10 -3.68
C ASP A 66 -16.92 9.73 -2.93
N GLY A 67 -17.13 10.90 -2.31
CA GLY A 67 -16.13 11.57 -1.50
C GLY A 67 -15.70 10.72 -0.30
N ARG A 68 -16.65 10.19 0.47
CA ARG A 68 -16.36 9.39 1.66
C ARG A 68 -15.62 8.10 1.31
N ILE A 69 -16.01 7.44 0.22
CA ILE A 69 -15.28 6.28 -0.30
C ILE A 69 -13.86 6.69 -0.70
N THR A 70 -13.71 7.77 -1.47
CA THR A 70 -12.42 8.24 -2.00
C THR A 70 -11.41 8.59 -0.88
N TYR A 71 -11.87 9.28 0.17
CA TYR A 71 -11.00 9.76 1.25
C TYR A 71 -11.05 8.91 2.52
N LEU A 72 -11.84 7.83 2.54
CA LEU A 72 -12.05 6.99 3.72
C LEU A 72 -12.51 7.80 4.94
N SER A 73 -13.37 8.78 4.70
CA SER A 73 -13.89 9.68 5.74
C SER A 73 -15.20 9.12 6.27
N PHE A 74 -15.10 8.12 7.14
CA PHE A 74 -16.27 7.50 7.78
C PHE A 74 -16.69 8.28 9.03
N PRO A 75 -17.96 8.26 9.45
CA PRO A 75 -18.46 8.99 10.63
C PRO A 75 -17.69 8.72 11.92
N ALA A 76 -17.15 7.51 12.07
CA ALA A 76 -16.30 7.16 13.22
C ALA A 76 -14.97 7.95 13.28
N SER A 77 -14.54 8.53 12.16
CA SER A 77 -13.33 9.36 12.01
C SER A 77 -13.64 10.82 11.64
N ASP A 78 -14.89 11.14 11.33
CA ASP A 78 -15.34 12.44 10.82
C ASP A 78 -16.83 12.63 11.08
N ASP A 79 -17.16 13.32 12.17
CA ASP A 79 -18.51 13.54 12.69
C ASP A 79 -19.36 14.53 11.88
N ARG A 80 -18.77 15.12 10.83
CA ARG A 80 -19.49 16.00 9.90
C ARG A 80 -20.63 15.25 9.22
N THR A 81 -21.77 15.92 9.08
CA THR A 81 -22.88 15.47 8.24
C THR A 81 -22.44 15.33 6.78
N GLY A 82 -23.18 14.57 5.97
CA GLY A 82 -22.90 14.46 4.53
C GLY A 82 -22.75 15.81 3.83
N LYS A 83 -23.57 16.79 4.21
CA LYS A 83 -23.56 18.16 3.68
C LYS A 83 -22.32 18.95 4.07
N GLU A 84 -21.94 18.91 5.34
CA GLU A 84 -20.74 19.58 5.86
C GLU A 84 -19.47 18.97 5.26
N TYR A 85 -19.45 17.65 5.11
CA TYR A 85 -18.37 16.94 4.48
C TYR A 85 -18.18 17.33 3.01
N LEU A 86 -19.27 17.34 2.23
CA LEU A 86 -19.21 17.73 0.82
C LEU A 86 -18.75 19.19 0.67
N ARG A 87 -19.26 20.08 1.52
CA ARG A 87 -18.84 21.48 1.56
C ARG A 87 -17.34 21.60 1.83
N ALA A 88 -16.80 20.87 2.80
CA ALA A 88 -15.38 20.88 3.11
C ALA A 88 -14.52 20.33 1.94
N ILE A 89 -14.95 19.29 1.24
CA ILE A 89 -14.23 18.80 0.05
C ILE A 89 -14.19 19.88 -1.06
N VAL A 90 -15.31 20.53 -1.32
CA VAL A 90 -15.41 21.49 -2.42
C VAL A 90 -14.71 22.81 -2.07
N GLU A 91 -14.96 23.36 -0.89
CA GLU A 91 -14.45 24.66 -0.45
C GLU A 91 -12.99 24.57 0.02
N ASP A 92 -12.64 23.58 0.84
CA ASP A 92 -11.30 23.51 1.46
C ASP A 92 -10.29 22.79 0.57
N ARG A 93 -10.73 21.77 -0.19
CA ARG A 93 -9.84 20.95 -1.04
C ARG A 93 -9.93 21.28 -2.53
N GLY A 94 -10.92 22.08 -2.96
CA GLY A 94 -11.10 22.45 -4.36
C GLY A 94 -11.44 21.27 -5.28
N HIS A 95 -11.87 20.13 -4.73
CA HIS A 95 -12.13 18.92 -5.51
C HIS A 95 -13.57 18.91 -6.04
N THR A 96 -13.81 19.63 -7.12
CA THR A 96 -15.13 19.72 -7.77
C THR A 96 -15.50 18.49 -8.60
N SER A 97 -14.59 17.53 -8.75
CA SER A 97 -14.82 16.30 -9.54
C SER A 97 -15.87 15.39 -8.91
N VAL A 98 -15.97 15.35 -7.58
CA VAL A 98 -16.96 14.53 -6.85
C VAL A 98 -18.40 15.03 -7.05
N THR A 99 -18.58 16.31 -7.42
CA THR A 99 -19.92 16.90 -7.65
C THR A 99 -20.38 16.85 -9.10
N ALA A 100 -19.60 16.22 -10.00
CA ALA A 100 -19.93 16.18 -11.41
C ALA A 100 -21.11 15.21 -11.68
N ARG A 101 -22.15 15.68 -12.39
CA ARG A 101 -23.31 14.84 -12.74
C ARG A 101 -22.92 13.72 -13.70
N GLY A 102 -23.09 12.48 -13.27
CA GLY A 102 -23.08 11.28 -14.12
C GLY A 102 -24.52 10.82 -14.43
N TYR A 103 -24.75 10.26 -15.61
CA TYR A 103 -26.04 9.61 -15.95
C TYR A 103 -26.18 8.25 -15.25
N ALA A 104 -25.05 7.57 -15.06
CA ALA A 104 -24.94 6.36 -14.26
C ALA A 104 -23.53 6.27 -13.69
N SER A 105 -23.42 5.70 -12.49
CA SER A 105 -22.17 5.44 -11.78
C SER A 105 -22.14 3.99 -11.33
N VAL A 106 -20.96 3.38 -11.40
CA VAL A 106 -20.72 1.99 -10.99
C VAL A 106 -19.51 1.98 -10.06
N LEU A 107 -19.65 1.37 -8.90
CA LEU A 107 -18.57 1.09 -7.98
C LEU A 107 -18.01 -0.30 -8.25
N PHE A 108 -16.69 -0.38 -8.45
CA PHE A 108 -15.94 -1.63 -8.42
C PHE A 108 -15.15 -1.67 -7.11
N ALA A 109 -15.39 -2.70 -6.30
CA ALA A 109 -14.77 -2.85 -4.98
C ALA A 109 -13.83 -4.06 -4.98
N GLY A 110 -12.62 -3.90 -4.44
CA GLY A 110 -11.66 -5.01 -4.33
C GLY A 110 -11.05 -5.43 -5.67
N ILE A 111 -10.77 -4.46 -6.53
CA ILE A 111 -10.01 -4.66 -7.78
C ILE A 111 -8.60 -4.10 -7.63
N SER A 112 -7.65 -4.60 -8.44
CA SER A 112 -6.29 -4.07 -8.44
C SER A 112 -6.24 -2.65 -9.05
N LEU A 113 -5.16 -1.91 -8.77
CA LEU A 113 -4.96 -0.59 -9.37
C LEU A 113 -4.84 -0.72 -10.90
N GLU A 114 -4.17 -1.77 -11.36
CA GLU A 114 -4.01 -2.15 -12.75
C GLU A 114 -5.38 -2.34 -13.42
N ASP A 115 -6.27 -3.15 -12.83
CA ASP A 115 -7.63 -3.36 -13.34
C ASP A 115 -8.42 -2.04 -13.37
N SER A 116 -8.26 -1.21 -12.34
CA SER A 116 -8.93 0.10 -12.30
C SER A 116 -8.45 1.03 -13.41
N ILE A 117 -7.15 1.02 -13.73
CA ILE A 117 -6.58 1.82 -14.82
C ILE A 117 -7.11 1.33 -16.16
N GLU A 118 -7.24 0.01 -16.36
CA GLU A 118 -7.82 -0.57 -17.57
C GLU A 118 -9.28 -0.16 -17.77
N LEU A 119 -10.10 -0.21 -16.71
CA LEU A 119 -11.50 0.23 -16.75
C LEU A 119 -11.63 1.72 -17.09
N ILE A 120 -10.74 2.57 -16.56
CA ILE A 120 -10.77 4.03 -16.77
C ILE A 120 -10.22 4.42 -18.16
N ALA A 121 -9.23 3.69 -18.68
CA ALA A 121 -8.61 3.94 -19.97
C ALA A 121 -9.60 3.79 -21.15
N GLY A 122 -10.74 3.12 -20.94
CA GLY A 122 -11.81 2.94 -21.91
C GLY A 122 -12.54 4.22 -22.37
N ARG A 123 -12.20 5.41 -21.84
CA ARG A 123 -12.77 6.74 -22.21
C ARG A 123 -14.31 6.85 -22.18
N ALA A 124 -15.03 5.84 -21.68
CA ALA A 124 -16.48 5.78 -21.70
C ALA A 124 -17.16 6.51 -20.53
N GLY A 125 -16.39 7.13 -19.62
CA GLY A 125 -16.96 7.84 -18.47
C GLY A 125 -15.90 8.51 -17.60
N ARG A 126 -16.36 9.36 -16.67
CA ARG A 126 -15.55 10.00 -15.63
C ARG A 126 -15.55 9.08 -14.40
N SER A 127 -14.39 8.88 -13.77
CA SER A 127 -14.22 7.94 -12.67
C SER A 127 -13.87 8.65 -11.35
N ALA A 128 -14.47 8.20 -10.26
CA ALA A 128 -13.95 8.38 -8.91
C ALA A 128 -13.02 7.20 -8.61
N ARG A 129 -11.87 7.46 -7.97
CA ARG A 129 -10.89 6.43 -7.63
C ARG A 129 -10.39 6.65 -6.20
N LEU A 130 -10.19 5.56 -5.47
CA LEU A 130 -9.33 5.59 -4.31
C LEU A 130 -7.89 5.77 -4.81
N THR A 131 -7.37 6.99 -4.81
CA THR A 131 -5.96 7.22 -5.15
C THR A 131 -5.09 6.68 -4.04
N SER A 132 -4.21 5.74 -4.38
CA SER A 132 -3.17 5.16 -3.53
C SER A 132 -2.04 6.14 -3.18
N SER A 133 -2.36 7.41 -2.92
CA SER A 133 -1.39 8.42 -2.50
C SER A 133 -1.82 8.93 -1.13
N ASP A 134 -1.07 8.56 -0.09
CA ASP A 134 -1.17 9.06 1.29
C ASP A 134 -2.51 8.83 2.00
N THR A 135 -3.14 7.67 1.79
CA THR A 135 -4.33 7.27 2.58
C THR A 135 -3.97 6.21 3.62
N ASN A 136 -4.62 6.24 4.78
CA ASN A 136 -4.44 5.26 5.86
C ASN A 136 -4.66 3.80 5.41
N ALA A 137 -5.31 3.57 4.26
CA ALA A 137 -5.48 2.26 3.64
C ALA A 137 -4.17 1.56 3.27
N GLN A 138 -3.10 2.30 2.95
CA GLN A 138 -1.80 1.71 2.62
C GLN A 138 -1.19 0.97 3.82
N ASN A 139 -1.51 1.43 5.02
CA ASN A 139 -1.02 0.80 6.25
C ASN A 139 -1.77 -0.49 6.59
N ASP A 140 -2.87 -0.87 5.92
CA ASP A 140 -3.59 -2.13 6.20
C ASP A 140 -4.25 -2.68 4.92
N THR A 141 -3.39 -3.10 3.99
CA THR A 141 -3.77 -3.41 2.59
C THR A 141 -4.44 -4.79 2.46
N LEU A 142 -5.52 -4.85 1.68
CA LEU A 142 -6.11 -6.09 1.15
C LEU A 142 -5.43 -6.50 -0.16
N TYR A 143 -5.24 -7.79 -0.38
CA TYR A 143 -4.58 -8.33 -1.57
C TYR A 143 -5.57 -9.04 -2.48
N CYS A 144 -5.58 -8.70 -3.77
CA CYS A 144 -6.40 -9.41 -4.76
C CYS A 144 -5.70 -10.70 -5.17
N LEU A 145 -6.43 -11.83 -5.11
CA LEU A 145 -5.95 -13.13 -5.58
C LEU A 145 -6.72 -13.54 -6.84
N HIS A 146 -5.99 -13.93 -7.89
CA HIS A 146 -6.58 -14.25 -9.19
C HIS A 146 -6.34 -15.71 -9.60
N GLY A 147 -7.17 -16.26 -10.48
CA GLY A 147 -6.94 -17.57 -11.10
C GLY A 147 -7.43 -18.79 -10.29
N THR A 148 -6.91 -19.98 -10.63
CA THR A 148 -7.34 -21.27 -10.04
C THR A 148 -7.03 -21.35 -8.54
N PRO A 149 -7.66 -22.27 -7.78
CA PRO A 149 -7.33 -22.47 -6.36
C PRO A 149 -5.83 -22.67 -6.10
N GLU A 150 -5.12 -23.40 -6.97
CA GLU A 150 -3.68 -23.62 -6.86
C GLU A 150 -2.89 -22.33 -7.10
N GLN A 151 -3.30 -21.54 -8.10
CA GLN A 151 -2.68 -20.23 -8.38
C GLN A 151 -2.92 -19.24 -7.24
N ARG A 152 -4.14 -19.23 -6.66
CA ARG A 152 -4.47 -18.41 -5.49
C ARG A 152 -3.71 -18.87 -4.26
N ALA A 153 -3.57 -20.17 -4.04
CA ALA A 153 -2.74 -20.72 -2.97
C ALA A 153 -1.26 -20.33 -3.15
N ALA A 154 -0.74 -20.36 -4.38
CA ALA A 154 0.62 -19.91 -4.67
C ALA A 154 0.79 -18.39 -4.49
N GLN A 155 -0.19 -17.58 -4.90
CA GLN A 155 -0.19 -16.12 -4.66
C GLN A 155 -0.30 -15.81 -3.17
N ARG A 156 -1.13 -16.54 -2.43
CA ARG A 156 -1.27 -16.41 -0.98
C ARG A 156 0.02 -16.79 -0.29
N ALA A 157 0.58 -17.95 -0.63
CA ALA A 157 1.90 -18.37 -0.16
C ALA A 157 2.97 -17.34 -0.55
N PHE A 158 2.90 -16.73 -1.74
CA PHE A 158 3.79 -15.63 -2.12
C PHE A 158 3.57 -14.41 -1.23
N VAL A 159 2.36 -13.87 -1.06
CA VAL A 159 2.08 -12.74 -0.17
C VAL A 159 2.52 -13.03 1.27
N GLU A 160 2.30 -14.25 1.75
CA GLU A 160 2.70 -14.73 3.08
C GLU A 160 4.22 -14.96 3.19
N ALA A 161 4.88 -15.39 2.11
CA ALA A 161 6.32 -15.61 2.04
C ALA A 161 7.12 -14.33 1.79
N VAL A 162 6.52 -13.35 1.12
CA VAL A 162 7.17 -12.13 0.62
C VAL A 162 7.58 -11.22 1.76
N LEU A 163 7.17 -11.50 3.01
CA LEU A 163 7.07 -10.44 3.99
C LEU A 163 7.43 -11.00 5.37
N ALA A 164 8.63 -11.57 5.52
CA ALA A 164 9.21 -11.85 6.82
C ALA A 164 10.70 -11.51 6.78
N ILE A 165 11.04 -10.28 7.18
CA ILE A 165 12.42 -9.95 7.52
C ILE A 165 12.69 -10.46 8.93
N ILE A 166 13.63 -11.39 9.04
CA ILE A 166 14.16 -11.79 10.34
C ILE A 166 15.16 -10.74 10.77
N SER A 167 14.74 -9.84 11.67
CA SER A 167 15.55 -8.74 12.20
C SER A 167 15.97 -9.06 13.63
N GLU A 168 17.28 -9.07 13.86
CA GLU A 168 17.92 -9.46 15.11
C GLU A 168 18.22 -8.25 15.98
N HIS A 169 17.24 -7.76 16.76
CA HIS A 169 17.51 -6.61 17.61
C HIS A 169 16.70 -6.55 18.91
N SER A 170 17.12 -5.62 19.79
CA SER A 170 16.26 -5.07 20.84
C SER A 170 14.84 -4.83 20.31
N ARG A 171 13.83 -5.10 21.15
CA ARG A 171 12.41 -4.95 20.82
C ARG A 171 12.09 -3.63 20.11
N ARG A 172 12.77 -2.53 20.47
CA ARG A 172 12.60 -1.20 19.85
C ARG A 172 13.00 -1.16 18.37
N LYS A 173 14.16 -1.71 18.00
CA LYS A 173 14.60 -1.77 16.61
C LYS A 173 13.75 -2.72 15.77
N LEU A 174 13.31 -3.85 16.34
CA LEU A 174 12.36 -4.74 15.66
C LEU A 174 11.06 -4.00 15.34
N LEU A 175 10.52 -3.24 16.30
CA LEU A 175 9.35 -2.39 16.08
C LEU A 175 9.61 -1.35 14.99
N GLU A 176 10.78 -0.72 14.97
CA GLU A 176 11.15 0.24 13.92
C GLU A 176 11.16 -0.41 12.53
N TRP A 177 11.83 -1.56 12.37
CA TRP A 177 11.82 -2.31 11.12
C TRP A 177 10.41 -2.71 10.72
N HIS A 178 9.63 -3.26 11.66
CA HIS A 178 8.25 -3.65 11.43
C HIS A 178 7.42 -2.48 10.90
N GLU A 179 7.44 -1.34 11.58
CA GLU A 179 6.67 -0.15 11.19
C GLU A 179 7.08 0.41 9.82
N MET A 180 8.36 0.38 9.47
CA MET A 180 8.85 0.90 8.19
C MET A 180 8.54 -0.07 7.03
N MET A 181 8.80 -1.35 7.24
CA MET A 181 8.60 -2.40 6.24
C MET A 181 7.11 -2.69 5.99
N HIS A 182 6.26 -2.54 7.02
CA HIS A 182 4.81 -2.70 6.90
C HIS A 182 4.17 -1.76 5.86
N ARG A 183 4.75 -0.57 5.62
CA ARG A 183 4.29 0.37 4.57
C ARG A 183 4.39 -0.21 3.16
N TYR A 184 5.25 -1.21 2.99
CA TYR A 184 5.45 -1.94 1.74
C TYR A 184 4.73 -3.30 1.76
N GLY A 185 3.85 -3.52 2.74
CA GLY A 185 3.23 -4.81 3.01
C GLY A 185 4.13 -5.77 3.79
N ILE A 186 5.39 -5.43 4.05
CA ILE A 186 6.41 -6.35 4.58
C ILE A 186 6.26 -6.55 6.08
N GLU A 187 5.70 -7.69 6.47
CA GLU A 187 5.79 -8.22 7.83
C GLU A 187 7.27 -8.52 8.19
N VAL A 188 7.60 -8.21 9.44
CA VAL A 188 8.94 -8.39 10.01
C VAL A 188 8.77 -9.24 11.24
N ARG A 189 9.53 -10.34 11.32
CA ARG A 189 9.47 -11.29 12.43
C ARG A 189 10.77 -11.24 13.19
N GLY A 190 10.72 -10.87 14.46
CA GLY A 190 11.90 -10.95 15.32
C GLY A 190 12.20 -12.41 15.63
N VAL A 191 13.47 -12.80 15.53
CA VAL A 191 13.86 -14.16 15.92
C VAL A 191 15.03 -14.06 16.91
N PRO A 192 14.96 -14.70 18.09
CA PRO A 192 15.97 -14.57 19.15
C PRO A 192 17.36 -14.99 18.68
N TYR A 193 18.41 -14.36 19.20
CA TYR A 193 19.79 -14.64 18.82
C TYR A 193 20.46 -15.65 19.79
N PRO A 194 20.94 -16.82 19.31
CA PRO A 194 21.54 -17.85 20.15
C PRO A 194 23.07 -17.70 20.32
N SER A 195 23.78 -17.06 19.38
CA SER A 195 25.23 -16.84 19.51
C SER A 195 25.50 -15.50 20.20
N GLN A 196 26.60 -15.40 20.95
CA GLN A 196 27.00 -14.13 21.59
C GLN A 196 28.02 -13.36 20.76
N ARG A 197 28.38 -13.85 19.57
CA ARG A 197 29.50 -13.36 18.76
C ARG A 197 29.03 -12.92 17.39
N TRP A 198 29.59 -11.79 16.95
CA TRP A 198 29.32 -11.18 15.65
C TRP A 198 29.85 -12.04 14.49
N GLU A 199 30.90 -12.84 14.71
CA GLU A 199 31.48 -13.70 13.66
C GLU A 199 30.53 -14.82 13.21
N ASP A 200 29.62 -15.26 14.08
CA ASP A 200 28.71 -16.38 13.82
C ASP A 200 27.42 -15.94 13.08
N ILE A 201 27.21 -14.62 12.91
CA ILE A 201 26.03 -14.03 12.28
C ILE A 201 25.73 -14.60 10.91
N PRO A 202 26.71 -14.71 9.98
CA PRO A 202 26.40 -15.15 8.62
C PRO A 202 25.87 -16.59 8.57
N GLU A 203 26.46 -17.50 9.36
CA GLU A 203 26.03 -18.90 9.40
C GLU A 203 24.65 -19.05 10.03
N ASP A 204 24.34 -18.28 11.10
CA ASP A 204 23.02 -18.28 11.71
C ASP A 204 21.95 -17.70 10.77
N ALA A 205 22.25 -16.59 10.08
CA ALA A 205 21.34 -15.98 9.11
C ALA A 205 21.03 -16.95 7.95
N GLU A 206 22.04 -17.61 7.41
CA GLU A 206 21.85 -18.63 6.36
C GLU A 206 21.03 -19.82 6.87
N ARG A 207 21.34 -20.34 8.07
CA ARG A 207 20.58 -21.44 8.68
C ARG A 207 19.11 -21.07 8.82
N ARG A 208 18.79 -19.88 9.33
CA ARG A 208 17.40 -19.41 9.50
C ARG A 208 16.68 -19.25 8.18
N LEU A 209 17.36 -18.74 7.17
CA LEU A 209 16.79 -18.63 5.84
C LEU A 209 16.43 -20.03 5.29
N ARG A 210 17.28 -21.03 5.52
CA ARG A 210 16.98 -22.44 5.19
C ARG A 210 15.83 -23.01 6.00
N ASP A 211 15.80 -22.75 7.31
CA ASP A 211 14.74 -23.22 8.21
C ASP A 211 13.38 -22.59 7.90
N ALA A 212 13.37 -21.36 7.36
CA ALA A 212 12.17 -20.70 6.88
C ALA A 212 11.57 -21.37 5.63
N ARG A 213 12.28 -22.32 4.99
CA ARG A 213 11.82 -23.19 3.89
C ARG A 213 11.08 -22.46 2.75
N GLY A 214 11.53 -21.27 2.38
CA GLY A 214 10.93 -20.47 1.31
C GLY A 214 9.74 -19.59 1.72
N ASN A 215 9.37 -19.58 3.01
CA ASN A 215 8.34 -18.70 3.56
C ASN A 215 8.89 -17.33 4.00
N ALA A 216 10.11 -16.98 3.58
CA ALA A 216 10.74 -15.71 3.90
C ALA A 216 11.41 -15.12 2.66
N LEU A 217 11.17 -13.83 2.42
CA LEU A 217 11.88 -13.04 1.41
C LEU A 217 13.39 -13.01 1.70
N GLY A 218 13.76 -12.92 2.98
CA GLY A 218 15.15 -12.95 3.39
C GLY A 218 15.36 -12.71 4.89
N VAL A 219 16.60 -12.86 5.32
CA VAL A 219 17.06 -12.53 6.67
C VAL A 219 17.83 -11.22 6.61
N LEU A 220 17.59 -10.32 7.57
CA LEU A 220 18.27 -9.03 7.61
C LEU A 220 18.99 -8.85 8.93
N VAL A 221 20.28 -8.57 8.83
CA VAL A 221 21.12 -8.25 9.97
C VAL A 221 21.60 -6.82 9.79
N ASP A 222 21.17 -5.91 10.65
CA ASP A 222 21.68 -4.53 10.65
C ASP A 222 22.58 -4.20 11.82
N ASN A 223 23.49 -3.26 11.58
CA ASN A 223 24.21 -2.54 12.59
C ASN A 223 24.01 -1.04 12.34
N SER A 224 23.92 -0.26 13.41
CA SER A 224 23.85 1.20 13.28
C SER A 224 24.73 1.88 14.31
N GLU A 225 25.39 2.93 13.88
CA GLU A 225 26.37 3.67 14.66
C GLU A 225 26.36 5.15 14.27
N LEU A 226 26.93 5.98 15.14
CA LEU A 226 27.21 7.38 14.84
C LEU A 226 28.68 7.50 14.43
N VAL A 227 28.94 8.04 13.24
CA VAL A 227 30.28 8.19 12.67
C VAL A 227 30.60 9.65 12.36
N VAL A 228 31.88 9.95 12.21
CA VAL A 228 32.34 11.25 11.70
C VAL A 228 31.87 11.39 10.24
N PRO A 229 31.31 12.54 9.83
CA PRO A 229 30.71 12.70 8.51
C PRO A 229 31.65 12.31 7.37
N GLY A 230 31.15 11.51 6.43
CA GLY A 230 31.90 11.00 5.28
C GLY A 230 32.92 9.91 5.61
N THR A 231 32.91 9.37 6.83
CA THR A 231 33.87 8.33 7.26
C THR A 231 33.16 7.14 7.91
N GLU A 232 33.94 6.15 8.35
CA GLU A 232 33.48 5.03 9.19
C GLU A 232 34.00 5.14 10.63
N VAL A 233 34.67 6.25 10.97
CA VAL A 233 35.25 6.43 12.29
C VAL A 233 34.13 6.79 13.26
N ALA A 234 34.01 6.05 14.36
CA ALA A 234 33.03 6.34 15.40
C ALA A 234 33.13 7.82 15.84
N ALA A 235 31.99 8.53 15.83
CA ALA A 235 31.93 9.89 16.29
C ALA A 235 31.88 9.93 17.82
N ALA A 236 32.58 10.92 18.40
CA ALA A 236 32.36 11.26 19.79
C ALA A 236 30.92 11.80 19.97
N ARG A 237 30.33 11.52 21.12
CA ARG A 237 28.95 11.87 21.43
C ARG A 237 28.84 13.23 22.13
N ASP A 238 29.51 14.23 21.57
CA ASP A 238 29.61 15.58 22.14
C ASP A 238 28.41 16.46 21.73
N HIS A 239 28.07 17.45 22.55
CA HIS A 239 26.96 18.37 22.28
C HIS A 239 27.21 19.20 21.01
N LEU A 240 26.20 19.27 20.15
CA LEU A 240 26.18 19.96 18.85
C LEU A 240 27.29 19.54 17.90
N ARG A 241 27.90 18.38 18.14
CA ARG A 241 28.85 17.80 17.20
C ARG A 241 28.09 17.27 16.00
N LEU A 242 28.54 17.68 14.81
CA LEU A 242 28.06 17.12 13.56
C LEU A 242 28.49 15.65 13.47
N VAL A 243 27.54 14.77 13.20
CA VAL A 243 27.71 13.32 13.10
C VAL A 243 26.87 12.78 11.95
N GLU A 244 27.19 11.57 11.49
CA GLU A 244 26.37 10.79 10.58
C GLU A 244 25.82 9.57 11.31
N HIS A 245 24.51 9.38 11.28
CA HIS A 245 23.91 8.09 11.57
C HIS A 245 24.15 7.19 10.37
N LEU A 246 24.98 6.16 10.58
CA LEU A 246 25.32 5.15 9.59
C LEU A 246 24.57 3.87 9.94
N CYS A 247 23.77 3.38 8.99
CA CYS A 247 23.12 2.08 9.08
C CYS A 247 23.68 1.17 7.98
N ARG A 248 24.16 -0.01 8.37
CA ARG A 248 24.52 -1.08 7.44
C ARG A 248 23.64 -2.28 7.70
N ALA A 249 22.96 -2.78 6.68
CA ALA A 249 22.18 -4.01 6.78
C ALA A 249 22.60 -5.02 5.73
N THR A 250 22.98 -6.21 6.18
CA THR A 250 23.21 -7.35 5.30
C THR A 250 21.92 -8.13 5.15
N PHE A 251 21.45 -8.18 3.91
CA PHE A 251 20.27 -8.95 3.52
C PHE A 251 20.72 -10.27 2.89
N TYR A 252 20.11 -11.37 3.32
CA TYR A 252 20.34 -12.73 2.84
C TYR A 252 19.05 -13.25 2.21
N TRP A 253 19.12 -13.78 0.99
CA TRP A 253 17.94 -14.29 0.27
C TRP A 253 18.30 -15.49 -0.60
N PHE A 254 17.30 -16.24 -1.05
CA PHE A 254 17.50 -17.27 -2.06
C PHE A 254 17.57 -16.65 -3.46
N SER A 255 18.68 -16.86 -4.18
CA SER A 255 18.77 -16.49 -5.60
C SER A 255 17.97 -17.44 -6.48
N ALA A 256 17.81 -17.09 -7.76
CA ALA A 256 17.04 -17.85 -8.73
C ALA A 256 17.56 -19.29 -8.95
N ASP A 257 18.84 -19.53 -8.69
CA ASP A 257 19.48 -20.85 -8.75
C ASP A 257 19.33 -21.66 -7.44
N GLY A 258 18.59 -21.13 -6.46
CA GLY A 258 18.37 -21.77 -5.15
C GLY A 258 19.55 -21.66 -4.19
N THR A 259 20.63 -20.96 -4.55
CA THR A 259 21.73 -20.67 -3.62
C THR A 259 21.37 -19.49 -2.71
N ILE A 260 22.06 -19.35 -1.58
CA ILE A 260 21.87 -18.18 -0.71
C ILE A 260 22.79 -17.07 -1.21
N ALA A 261 22.19 -15.98 -1.65
CA ALA A 261 22.88 -14.74 -1.97
C ALA A 261 22.79 -13.79 -0.78
N ARG A 262 23.76 -12.87 -0.69
CA ARG A 262 23.78 -11.82 0.32
C ARG A 262 24.36 -10.53 -0.22
N LYS A 263 23.89 -9.41 0.32
CA LYS A 263 24.36 -8.06 -0.01
C LYS A 263 24.22 -7.14 1.19
N THR A 264 25.21 -6.30 1.39
CA THR A 264 25.17 -5.25 2.42
C THR A 264 24.73 -3.94 1.79
N TYR A 265 23.70 -3.36 2.38
CA TYR A 265 23.13 -2.07 2.04
C TYR A 265 23.57 -1.03 3.07
N GLU A 266 23.81 0.19 2.62
CA GLU A 266 24.26 1.29 3.47
C GLU A 266 23.33 2.49 3.34
N GLY A 267 22.97 3.09 4.47
CA GLY A 267 22.24 4.34 4.54
C GLY A 267 22.91 5.29 5.51
N ARG A 268 22.93 6.57 5.14
CA ARG A 268 23.47 7.66 5.96
C ARG A 268 22.43 8.73 6.18
N ALA A 269 22.38 9.28 7.39
CA ALA A 269 21.64 10.48 7.71
C ALA A 269 22.53 11.43 8.51
N ARG A 270 22.69 12.67 8.03
CA ARG A 270 23.51 13.69 8.68
C ARG A 270 22.71 14.47 9.72
N GLY A 271 23.39 14.87 10.80
CA GLY A 271 22.75 15.60 11.89
C GLY A 271 23.73 15.94 13.01
N TYR A 272 23.21 16.34 14.16
CA TYR A 272 24.01 16.66 15.34
C TYR A 272 23.33 16.18 16.62
N LEU A 273 24.11 15.96 17.68
CA LEU A 273 23.57 15.54 18.98
C LEU A 273 23.24 16.74 19.86
N ASP A 274 21.96 16.93 20.18
CA ASP A 274 21.51 17.87 21.18
C ASP A 274 21.42 17.18 22.55
N LEU A 275 22.31 17.56 23.48
CA LEU A 275 22.43 16.92 24.80
C LEU A 275 21.72 17.73 25.89
N ARG A 276 21.01 18.80 25.54
CA ARG A 276 20.36 19.69 26.51
C ARG A 276 19.13 19.05 27.16
N ASP A 277 18.53 18.04 26.53
CA ASP A 277 17.27 17.41 26.95
C ASP A 277 17.44 16.24 27.95
N GLY A 278 18.56 16.20 28.69
CA GLY A 278 18.78 15.25 29.79
C GLY A 278 19.35 13.87 29.41
N GLU A 279 19.61 13.05 30.44
CA GLU A 279 20.14 11.69 30.29
C GLU A 279 19.08 10.73 29.72
N ALA A 280 18.94 10.69 28.40
CA ALA A 280 18.34 9.53 27.72
C ALA A 280 19.16 8.25 27.96
N ASP A 281 18.47 7.15 28.26
CA ASP A 281 18.99 5.78 28.49
C ASP A 281 19.75 5.19 27.27
N GLY A 282 20.92 5.74 26.95
CA GLY A 282 21.90 5.16 26.03
C GLY A 282 21.62 5.28 24.52
N TRP A 283 20.40 5.62 24.11
CA TRP A 283 20.02 5.76 22.69
C TRP A 283 20.07 7.21 22.20
N TRP A 284 20.52 7.41 20.96
CA TRP A 284 20.71 8.75 20.37
C TRP A 284 19.51 9.27 19.58
N ASP A 285 18.50 8.46 19.26
CA ASP A 285 17.36 8.86 18.41
C ASP A 285 16.61 10.10 18.94
N ASP A 286 16.52 10.24 20.27
CA ASP A 286 15.84 11.36 20.93
C ASP A 286 16.74 12.60 21.11
N ARG A 287 18.04 12.47 20.77
CA ARG A 287 19.04 13.55 20.82
C ARG A 287 19.57 13.96 19.45
N PHE A 288 19.50 13.06 18.48
CA PHE A 288 19.96 13.29 17.11
C PHE A 288 18.98 14.22 16.42
N ARG A 289 19.45 15.40 16.04
CA ARG A 289 18.71 16.38 15.23
C ARG A 289 19.17 16.27 13.79
N MET A 290 18.22 16.09 12.87
CA MET A 290 18.54 15.95 11.45
C MET A 290 19.05 17.27 10.87
N GLU A 291 20.10 17.21 10.06
CA GLU A 291 20.62 18.37 9.33
C GLU A 291 19.55 18.88 8.36
N GLY A 292 19.30 20.19 8.37
CA GLY A 292 18.28 20.85 7.54
C GLY A 292 16.97 21.15 8.28
N THR A 293 16.52 20.27 9.18
CA THR A 293 15.25 20.45 9.91
C THR A 293 15.47 20.88 11.35
N GLY A 294 16.56 20.42 11.96
CA GLY A 294 16.83 20.62 13.38
C GLY A 294 15.90 19.83 14.31
N GLU A 295 15.02 18.97 13.76
CA GLU A 295 14.09 18.13 14.51
C GLU A 295 14.71 16.75 14.80
N THR A 296 14.26 16.09 15.88
CA THR A 296 14.54 14.65 16.04
C THR A 296 13.76 13.82 15.01
N PRO A 297 14.25 12.62 14.64
CA PRO A 297 13.47 11.65 13.88
C PRO A 297 12.08 11.38 14.47
N SER A 298 11.95 11.35 15.80
CA SER A 298 10.67 11.17 16.51
C SER A 298 9.71 12.36 16.27
N ALA A 299 10.18 13.59 16.46
CA ALA A 299 9.37 14.79 16.26
C ALA A 299 8.96 14.97 14.79
N TRP A 300 9.88 14.71 13.85
CA TRP A 300 9.58 14.74 12.42
C TRP A 300 8.49 13.72 12.05
N ARG A 301 8.55 12.52 12.64
CA ARG A 301 7.55 11.47 12.45
C ARG A 301 6.17 11.88 12.95
N GLU A 302 6.08 12.44 14.14
CA GLU A 302 4.81 12.93 14.69
C GLU A 302 4.18 13.99 13.78
N ARG A 303 5.00 14.86 13.19
CA ARG A 303 4.53 15.93 12.30
C ARG A 303 4.15 15.45 10.90
N THR A 304 4.90 14.51 10.32
CA THR A 304 4.76 14.14 8.89
C THR A 304 4.14 12.77 8.66
N GLY A 305 3.97 11.96 9.70
CA GLY A 305 3.57 10.56 9.60
C GLY A 305 4.68 9.62 9.08
N SER A 306 5.83 10.16 8.67
CA SER A 306 6.96 9.39 8.14
C SER A 306 8.25 9.64 8.93
N LYS A 307 9.08 8.62 9.10
CA LYS A 307 10.41 8.74 9.72
C LYS A 307 11.46 8.71 8.63
N VAL A 308 12.21 9.79 8.45
CA VAL A 308 13.40 9.82 7.58
C VAL A 308 14.61 9.42 8.42
N SER A 309 15.28 8.32 8.06
CA SER A 309 16.45 7.83 8.80
C SER A 309 17.44 7.09 7.89
N ALA A 310 18.63 6.82 8.41
CA ALA A 310 19.60 5.96 7.75
C ALA A 310 19.02 4.55 7.47
N ARG A 311 18.17 4.02 8.37
CA ARG A 311 17.46 2.75 8.15
C ARG A 311 16.46 2.85 7.00
N ASP A 312 15.72 3.95 6.92
CA ASP A 312 14.75 4.19 5.84
C ASP A 312 15.43 4.15 4.45
N HIS A 313 16.64 4.72 4.33
CA HIS A 313 17.45 4.64 3.12
C HIS A 313 17.88 3.20 2.77
N VAL A 314 18.23 2.38 3.77
CA VAL A 314 18.58 0.97 3.57
C VAL A 314 17.35 0.18 3.11
N ILE A 315 16.20 0.40 3.75
CA ILE A 315 14.93 -0.23 3.40
C ILE A 315 14.57 0.09 1.95
N ALA A 316 14.61 1.36 1.55
CA ALA A 316 14.30 1.77 0.20
C ALA A 316 15.15 1.04 -0.85
N GLN A 317 16.44 0.82 -0.59
CA GLN A 317 17.33 0.07 -1.47
C GLN A 317 16.92 -1.41 -1.57
N ILE A 318 16.64 -2.07 -0.44
CA ILE A 318 16.20 -3.47 -0.41
C ILE A 318 14.88 -3.65 -1.18
N ILE A 319 13.92 -2.76 -0.95
CA ILE A 319 12.62 -2.79 -1.64
C ILE A 319 12.80 -2.60 -3.15
N ALA A 320 13.61 -1.63 -3.56
CA ALA A 320 13.86 -1.35 -4.97
C ALA A 320 14.51 -2.54 -5.70
N GLU A 321 15.37 -3.30 -5.03
CA GLU A 321 16.11 -4.40 -5.65
C GLU A 321 15.40 -5.76 -5.57
N HIS A 322 14.74 -6.07 -4.45
CA HIS A 322 14.24 -7.42 -4.17
C HIS A 322 12.72 -7.55 -4.24
N VAL A 323 11.99 -6.44 -4.16
CA VAL A 323 10.52 -6.47 -4.06
C VAL A 323 9.89 -5.86 -5.31
N GLN A 324 10.46 -4.77 -5.81
CA GLN A 324 10.00 -4.14 -7.03
C GLN A 324 10.61 -4.82 -8.27
N THR A 325 9.82 -5.64 -8.96
CA THR A 325 10.25 -6.35 -10.19
C THR A 325 10.44 -5.44 -11.42
N ARG A 326 10.12 -4.16 -11.28
CA ARG A 326 10.57 -3.10 -12.19
C ARG A 326 11.19 -2.02 -11.33
N PRO A 327 12.37 -1.48 -11.67
CA PRO A 327 12.83 -0.25 -11.05
C PRO A 327 11.72 0.76 -11.26
N ARG A 328 11.02 1.17 -10.20
CA ARG A 328 10.31 2.43 -10.24
C ARG A 328 11.43 3.45 -10.33
N ASP A 329 11.71 3.88 -11.56
CA ASP A 329 12.49 5.07 -11.73
C ASP A 329 11.68 6.18 -11.05
N PHE A 330 12.08 6.54 -9.83
CA PHE A 330 11.55 7.72 -9.17
C PHE A 330 12.01 8.99 -9.93
N GLN A 331 12.88 8.84 -10.94
CA GLN A 331 13.00 9.80 -12.02
C GLN A 331 11.99 9.43 -13.12
N PHE A 332 11.14 10.37 -13.53
CA PHE A 332 10.14 10.16 -14.58
C PHE A 332 10.80 9.93 -15.96
N SER A 333 11.41 8.77 -16.22
CA SER A 333 12.00 8.44 -17.52
C SER A 333 11.36 7.19 -18.14
N GLY A 334 11.10 7.28 -19.45
CA GLY A 334 10.06 6.54 -20.17
C GLY A 334 10.24 5.02 -20.28
N ILE A 335 9.13 4.29 -20.15
CA ILE A 335 9.01 2.83 -20.30
C ILE A 335 9.05 2.44 -21.79
N VAL A 336 9.83 1.40 -22.13
CA VAL A 336 9.96 0.82 -23.48
C VAL A 336 8.90 -0.27 -23.74
N PRO A 337 8.18 -0.26 -24.88
CA PRO A 337 7.10 -1.20 -25.21
C PRO A 337 7.59 -2.42 -26.01
N GLY A 338 6.99 -3.62 -25.80
CA GLY A 338 7.43 -4.80 -26.57
C GLY A 338 6.50 -6.02 -26.71
N ARG A 339 5.43 -6.18 -25.91
CA ARG A 339 4.44 -7.24 -26.18
C ARG A 339 3.05 -6.87 -25.63
N PRO A 340 2.03 -6.72 -26.49
CA PRO A 340 0.67 -6.47 -26.01
C PRO A 340 0.11 -7.76 -25.38
N VAL A 341 -0.38 -7.65 -24.15
CA VAL A 341 -1.19 -8.68 -23.50
C VAL A 341 -2.65 -8.41 -23.88
N ASP A 342 -3.31 -9.37 -24.54
CA ASP A 342 -4.71 -9.24 -24.98
C ASP A 342 -5.65 -9.71 -23.86
N PHE A 343 -5.94 -8.83 -22.90
CA PHE A 343 -6.88 -9.07 -21.79
C PHE A 343 -8.35 -9.07 -22.22
N ARG A 344 -8.65 -8.71 -23.46
CA ARG A 344 -10.00 -8.62 -24.04
C ARG A 344 -10.82 -9.88 -23.80
N ARG A 345 -10.19 -11.05 -23.97
CA ARG A 345 -10.88 -12.33 -23.90
C ARG A 345 -11.27 -12.68 -22.45
N LEU A 346 -10.36 -12.47 -21.49
CA LEU A 346 -10.60 -12.71 -20.07
C LEU A 346 -11.75 -11.85 -19.54
N VAL A 347 -11.75 -10.55 -19.84
CA VAL A 347 -12.77 -9.62 -19.37
C VAL A 347 -14.13 -9.90 -20.01
N LEU A 348 -14.16 -10.24 -21.31
CA LEU A 348 -15.43 -10.58 -21.96
C LEU A 348 -15.99 -11.92 -21.48
N ASP A 349 -15.15 -12.93 -21.27
CA ASP A 349 -15.59 -14.23 -20.76
C ASP A 349 -16.20 -14.07 -19.35
N ASP A 350 -15.57 -13.32 -18.44
CA ASP A 350 -16.11 -13.03 -17.10
C ASP A 350 -17.43 -12.24 -17.14
N LEU A 351 -17.53 -11.21 -18.00
CA LEU A 351 -18.75 -10.42 -18.15
C LEU A 351 -19.89 -11.25 -18.75
N GLU A 352 -19.59 -12.21 -19.63
CA GLU A 352 -20.58 -13.09 -20.26
C GLU A 352 -21.12 -14.15 -19.30
N GLU A 353 -20.26 -14.66 -18.42
CA GLU A 353 -20.59 -15.69 -17.44
C GLU A 353 -21.25 -15.10 -16.17
N HIS A 354 -21.05 -13.81 -15.90
CA HIS A 354 -21.55 -13.20 -14.68
C HIS A 354 -23.10 -13.13 -14.65
N PRO A 355 -23.77 -13.64 -13.59
CA PRO A 355 -25.22 -13.82 -13.53
C PRO A 355 -26.06 -12.56 -13.76
N PHE A 356 -25.51 -11.37 -13.48
CA PHE A 356 -26.17 -10.09 -13.75
C PHE A 356 -26.27 -9.79 -15.26
N TYR A 357 -25.19 -9.95 -16.01
CA TYR A 357 -25.14 -9.67 -17.45
C TYR A 357 -25.77 -10.80 -18.27
N ALA A 358 -25.88 -12.00 -17.69
CA ALA A 358 -26.63 -13.10 -18.25
C ALA A 358 -28.16 -12.89 -18.23
N ARG A 359 -28.68 -11.90 -17.47
CA ARG A 359 -30.14 -11.62 -17.40
C ARG A 359 -30.68 -11.12 -18.74
N GLU A 360 -31.85 -11.64 -19.13
CA GLU A 360 -32.59 -11.24 -20.34
C GLU A 360 -32.79 -9.72 -20.44
N SER A 361 -33.10 -9.07 -19.31
CA SER A 361 -33.29 -7.62 -19.24
C SER A 361 -32.02 -6.85 -19.59
N VAL A 362 -30.86 -7.25 -19.04
CA VAL A 362 -29.58 -6.61 -19.30
C VAL A 362 -29.10 -6.86 -20.73
N ARG A 363 -29.35 -8.06 -21.27
CA ARG A 363 -29.10 -8.39 -22.68
C ARG A 363 -29.94 -7.53 -23.63
N ARG A 364 -31.22 -7.30 -23.29
CA ARG A 364 -32.14 -6.46 -24.08
C ARG A 364 -31.69 -5.01 -24.19
N PHE A 365 -31.04 -4.46 -23.17
CA PHE A 365 -30.48 -3.10 -23.18
C PHE A 365 -29.12 -3.00 -23.89
N GLY A 366 -28.58 -4.11 -24.41
CA GLY A 366 -27.33 -4.10 -25.18
C GLY A 366 -26.09 -3.78 -24.35
N LEU A 367 -26.15 -3.86 -23.02
CA LEU A 367 -25.02 -3.53 -22.14
C LEU A 367 -23.79 -4.42 -22.42
N LEU A 368 -24.02 -5.72 -22.62
CA LEU A 368 -22.98 -6.67 -23.04
C LEU A 368 -22.47 -6.35 -24.45
N GLY A 369 -23.34 -5.85 -25.33
CA GLY A 369 -22.97 -5.36 -26.65
C GLY A 369 -22.08 -4.12 -26.60
N MET A 370 -22.32 -3.21 -25.64
CA MET A 370 -21.48 -2.06 -25.36
C MET A 370 -20.09 -2.50 -24.87
N PHE A 371 -20.02 -3.42 -23.91
CA PHE A 371 -18.73 -3.94 -23.44
C PHE A 371 -17.98 -4.70 -24.54
N ARG A 372 -18.66 -5.56 -25.33
CA ARG A 372 -18.09 -6.22 -26.52
C ARG A 372 -17.62 -5.21 -27.55
N HIS A 373 -18.35 -4.13 -27.78
CA HIS A 373 -17.95 -3.07 -28.70
C HIS A 373 -16.67 -2.39 -28.22
N VAL A 374 -16.64 -1.93 -26.96
CA VAL A 374 -15.46 -1.32 -26.31
C VAL A 374 -14.24 -2.25 -26.39
N ALA A 375 -14.45 -3.54 -26.10
CA ALA A 375 -13.43 -4.57 -26.14
C ALA A 375 -12.94 -4.87 -27.58
N ASN A 376 -13.83 -4.87 -28.58
CA ASN A 376 -13.51 -5.12 -29.99
C ASN A 376 -12.94 -3.91 -30.74
N MET A 377 -13.03 -2.69 -30.19
CA MET A 377 -12.34 -1.53 -30.76
C MET A 377 -10.81 -1.63 -30.68
N GLY A 378 -10.27 -2.59 -29.91
CA GLY A 378 -8.84 -2.91 -29.88
C GLY A 378 -8.01 -1.84 -29.18
N VAL A 379 -7.36 -2.21 -28.07
CA VAL A 379 -6.34 -1.36 -27.44
C VAL A 379 -5.03 -1.55 -28.19
N HIS A 380 -4.76 -0.71 -29.18
CA HIS A 380 -3.41 -0.54 -29.70
C HIS A 380 -2.69 0.51 -28.84
N PHE A 381 -1.70 0.08 -28.07
CA PHE A 381 -0.75 1.01 -27.46
C PHE A 381 0.07 1.68 -28.59
N ARG A 382 -0.27 2.91 -28.94
CA ARG A 382 0.71 3.84 -29.50
C ARG A 382 1.11 4.79 -28.37
N ALA A 383 2.36 4.68 -27.94
CA ALA A 383 2.97 5.71 -27.13
C ALA A 383 2.98 7.03 -27.94
N PRO A 384 2.70 8.20 -27.32
CA PRO A 384 3.04 9.48 -27.93
C PRO A 384 4.56 9.58 -28.15
#